data_AF-D2R0P1-F1
#
_entry.id   AF-D2R0P1-F1
#
_cell.length_a   1.000
_cell.length_b   1.000
_cell.length_c   1.000
_cell.angle_alpha   90.00
_cell.angle_beta   90.00
_cell.angle_gamma   90.00
#
_symmetry.space_group_name_H-M   'P 1'
#
loop_
_entity.id
_entity.type
_entity.pdbx_description
1 polymer ?
#
loop_
_entity_poly.entity_id
_entity_poly.type
_entity_poly.pdbx_seq_one_letter_code
_entity_poly.pdbx_strand_id
1 'polypeptide(L)'
;MVPVENCRRSVIAADLVPYDSPNVRKKLPVHVWERFVVMKRRVRNSGFTLVEVLIVVVIMAILAATIIPQFSDSTKDAKAATTKFNLHTLRSQIELYKTHHDGALPSATLVELTQSTNAAGTAGTGAAFPYGPYMRELPANPFTNSTTITVVENDPAEAGDVTEGGGWLYNEETGGVWVDHADYVTE
;
A
#
# COMPACT_ATOMS: atom_id res chain seq x y z
N MET A 1 -45.93 -4.25 29.91
CA MET A 1 -47.05 -3.30 30.06
C MET A 1 -46.50 -1.88 29.86
N VAL A 2 -46.53 -1.40 28.60
CA VAL A 2 -46.61 0.02 28.11
C VAL A 2 -45.50 1.03 28.53
N PRO A 3 -45.11 2.07 27.73
CA PRO A 3 -45.27 2.33 26.28
C PRO A 3 -43.98 2.68 25.51
N VAL A 4 -44.17 2.64 24.19
CA VAL A 4 -43.55 3.40 23.10
C VAL A 4 -43.33 4.90 23.39
N GLU A 5 -42.19 5.46 22.96
CA GLU A 5 -42.20 6.79 22.32
C GLU A 5 -41.00 7.08 21.41
N ASN A 6 -41.38 7.47 20.22
CA ASN A 6 -40.63 7.89 19.06
C ASN A 6 -40.07 9.31 19.28
N CYS A 7 -38.76 9.55 19.13
CA CYS A 7 -38.24 10.91 19.05
C CYS A 7 -37.07 11.05 18.06
N ARG A 8 -37.48 11.30 16.81
CA ARG A 8 -36.93 12.23 15.82
C ARG A 8 -35.40 12.32 15.63
N ARG A 9 -35.02 11.83 14.44
CA ARG A 9 -34.07 12.45 13.48
C ARG A 9 -33.72 13.92 13.77
N SER A 10 -32.45 14.20 14.00
CA SER A 10 -31.82 15.49 13.67
C SER A 10 -30.72 15.25 12.64
N VAL A 11 -31.14 15.39 11.38
CA VAL A 11 -30.23 15.49 10.23
C VAL A 11 -29.46 16.79 10.37
N ILE A 12 -28.15 16.66 10.26
CA ILE A 12 -27.15 17.73 10.20
C ILE A 12 -27.54 18.70 9.08
N ALA A 13 -27.75 19.96 9.44
CA ALA A 13 -27.93 21.06 8.51
C ALA A 13 -26.57 21.35 7.86
N ALA A 14 -26.36 20.80 6.66
CA ALA A 14 -25.29 21.18 5.77
C ALA A 14 -25.78 22.30 4.84
N ASP A 15 -25.20 23.48 5.05
CA ASP A 15 -24.78 24.47 4.05
C ASP A 15 -25.51 24.49 2.70
N LEU A 16 -26.42 25.45 2.57
CA LEU A 16 -26.76 26.07 1.29
C LEU A 16 -26.56 27.58 1.41
N VAL A 17 -25.32 28.03 1.20
CA VAL A 17 -25.07 29.41 0.78
C VAL A 17 -25.17 29.43 -0.75
N PRO A 18 -26.16 30.13 -1.35
CA PRO A 18 -26.22 30.29 -2.79
C PRO A 18 -25.15 31.29 -3.23
N TYR A 19 -24.15 30.82 -3.96
CA TYR A 19 -23.27 31.67 -4.77
C TYR A 19 -24.05 32.11 -6.02
N ASP A 20 -24.70 33.28 -5.93
CA ASP A 20 -25.29 33.97 -7.08
C ASP A 20 -24.36 35.11 -7.50
N SER A 21 -23.67 34.93 -8.62
CA SER A 21 -22.81 35.95 -9.22
C SER A 21 -23.54 36.60 -10.41
N PRO A 22 -24.09 37.84 -10.26
CA PRO A 22 -24.65 38.55 -11.40
C PRO A 22 -23.52 39.13 -12.26
N ASN A 23 -23.43 38.64 -13.50
CA ASN A 23 -22.55 39.14 -14.55
C ASN A 23 -22.93 40.58 -14.97
N VAL A 24 -22.41 41.58 -14.25
CA VAL A 24 -22.54 42.99 -14.66
C VAL A 24 -21.46 43.32 -15.69
N ARG A 25 -21.78 43.12 -16.97
CA ARG A 25 -20.97 43.64 -18.08
C ARG A 25 -21.13 45.16 -18.20
N LYS A 26 -20.36 45.92 -17.41
CA LYS A 26 -20.21 47.38 -17.62
C LYS A 26 -19.35 47.61 -18.86
N LYS A 27 -19.99 48.00 -19.97
CA LYS A 27 -19.30 48.57 -21.14
C LYS A 27 -18.56 49.84 -20.70
N LEU A 28 -17.24 49.82 -20.75
CA LEU A 28 -16.42 51.02 -20.57
C LEU A 28 -16.16 51.66 -21.95
N PRO A 29 -16.32 52.98 -22.09
CA PRO A 29 -16.14 53.68 -23.36
C PRO A 29 -14.66 53.76 -23.73
N VAL A 30 -14.35 53.38 -24.97
CA VAL A 30 -13.04 53.55 -25.62
C VAL A 30 -12.75 55.03 -25.84
N HIS A 31 -12.13 55.68 -24.85
CA HIS A 31 -11.50 56.97 -25.04
C HIS A 31 -10.00 56.76 -25.24
N VAL A 32 -9.55 57.36 -26.33
CA VAL A 32 -8.17 57.63 -26.74
C VAL A 32 -7.30 57.98 -25.52
N TRP A 33 -6.20 57.22 -25.33
CA TRP A 33 -5.07 57.63 -24.52
C TRP A 33 -3.78 57.43 -25.31
N GLU A 34 -3.14 58.57 -25.50
CA GLU A 34 -1.79 58.92 -25.90
C GLU A 34 -0.71 57.84 -25.99
N ARG A 35 0.17 58.05 -26.98
CA ARG A 35 1.41 57.31 -27.27
C ARG A 35 2.30 57.24 -26.02
N PHE A 36 2.17 56.18 -25.23
CA PHE A 36 3.25 55.74 -24.35
C PHE A 36 4.41 55.24 -25.21
N VAL A 37 5.46 56.06 -25.32
CA VAL A 37 6.76 55.61 -25.82
C VAL A 37 7.33 54.65 -24.79
N VAL A 38 7.12 53.35 -25.01
CA VAL A 38 7.75 52.28 -24.24
C VAL A 38 9.25 52.30 -24.53
N MET A 39 10.03 52.83 -23.59
CA MET A 39 11.50 52.71 -23.65
C MET A 39 11.86 51.23 -23.48
N LYS A 40 12.14 50.55 -24.59
CA LYS A 40 12.56 49.14 -24.63
C LYS A 40 13.90 49.00 -23.90
N ARG A 41 13.89 48.69 -22.60
CA ARG A 41 15.12 48.30 -21.88
C ARG A 41 15.69 47.11 -22.64
N ARG A 42 16.89 47.25 -23.23
CA ARG A 42 17.63 46.10 -23.74
C ARG A 42 17.96 45.22 -22.55
N VAL A 43 17.23 44.14 -22.38
CA VAL A 43 17.65 43.03 -21.53
C VAL A 43 18.97 42.54 -22.14
N ARG A 44 20.06 42.69 -21.40
CA ARG A 44 21.37 42.19 -21.84
C ARG A 44 21.30 40.68 -21.70
N ASN A 45 21.04 39.97 -22.80
CA ASN A 45 21.09 38.52 -22.83
C ASN A 45 22.53 38.08 -22.55
N SER A 46 22.84 37.80 -21.28
CA SER A 46 24.03 37.04 -20.91
C SER A 46 23.78 35.60 -21.36
N GLY A 47 24.45 35.17 -22.43
CA GLY A 47 24.41 33.79 -22.89
C GLY A 47 25.20 32.89 -21.94
N PHE A 48 24.66 31.71 -21.66
CA PHE A 48 25.41 30.62 -21.04
C PHE A 48 26.64 30.31 -21.88
N THR A 49 27.79 30.14 -21.24
CA THR A 49 28.98 29.65 -21.95
C THR A 49 28.84 28.15 -22.17
N LEU A 50 29.35 27.63 -23.29
CA LEU A 50 29.34 26.18 -23.56
C LEU A 50 30.09 25.42 -22.47
N VAL A 51 31.17 26.01 -21.94
CA VAL A 51 32.01 25.45 -20.88
C VAL A 51 31.23 25.30 -19.56
N GLU A 52 30.37 26.26 -19.24
CA GLU A 52 29.54 26.23 -18.03
C GLU A 52 28.50 25.10 -18.05
N VAL A 53 27.92 24.81 -19.22
CA VAL A 53 27.05 23.65 -19.36
C VAL A 53 27.85 22.34 -19.36
N LEU A 54 29.04 22.34 -19.98
CA LEU A 54 29.90 21.16 -20.06
C LEU A 54 30.34 20.66 -18.68
N ILE A 55 30.78 21.54 -17.78
CA ILE A 55 31.18 21.12 -16.44
C ILE A 55 30.00 20.56 -15.62
N VAL A 56 28.80 21.13 -15.78
CA VAL A 56 27.60 20.67 -15.08
C VAL A 56 27.23 19.26 -15.51
N VAL A 57 27.20 18.97 -16.82
CA VAL A 57 26.86 17.62 -17.29
C VAL A 57 27.92 16.58 -16.89
N VAL A 58 29.19 16.98 -16.82
CA VAL A 58 30.28 16.11 -16.33
C VAL A 58 30.07 15.75 -14.86
N ILE A 59 29.76 16.73 -14.00
CA ILE A 59 29.49 16.48 -12.58
C ILE A 59 28.23 15.62 -12.41
N MET A 60 27.15 15.89 -13.17
CA MET A 60 25.95 15.07 -13.14
C MET A 60 26.21 13.62 -13.56
N ALA A 61 27.08 13.39 -14.55
CA ALA A 61 27.45 12.03 -14.98
C ALA A 61 28.18 11.25 -13.88
N ILE A 62 29.10 11.89 -13.16
CA ILE A 62 29.83 11.26 -12.04
C ILE A 62 28.87 10.91 -10.89
N LEU A 63 27.99 11.83 -10.52
CA LEU A 63 27.03 11.59 -9.44
C LEU A 63 26.02 10.49 -9.80
N ALA A 64 25.50 10.47 -11.02
CA ALA A 64 24.57 9.43 -11.45
C ALA A 64 25.22 8.04 -11.45
N ALA A 65 26.50 7.94 -11.85
CA ALA A 65 27.21 6.66 -11.91
C ALA A 65 27.38 5.99 -10.55
N THR A 66 27.58 6.76 -9.48
CA THR A 66 27.78 6.21 -8.12
C THR A 66 26.46 5.93 -7.39
N ILE A 67 25.42 6.71 -7.67
CA ILE A 67 24.12 6.62 -7.00
C ILE A 67 23.37 5.34 -7.42
N ILE A 68 23.32 5.02 -8.72
CA ILE A 68 22.50 3.90 -9.25
C ILE A 68 22.75 2.54 -8.56
N PRO A 69 24.01 2.06 -8.38
CA PRO A 69 24.22 0.73 -7.80
C PRO A 69 23.77 0.66 -6.32
N GLN A 70 23.97 1.72 -5.54
CA GLN A 70 23.64 1.74 -4.11
C GLN A 70 22.14 1.55 -3.83
N PHE A 71 21.28 2.10 -4.69
CA PHE A 71 19.83 2.02 -4.50
C PHE A 71 19.27 0.61 -4.74
N SER A 72 19.91 -0.20 -5.58
CA SER A 72 19.42 -1.55 -5.91
C SER A 72 19.57 -2.51 -4.73
N ASP A 73 20.73 -2.50 -4.07
CA ASP A 73 21.03 -3.42 -2.96
C ASP A 73 20.21 -3.06 -1.72
N SER A 74 20.15 -1.76 -1.36
CA SER A 74 19.35 -1.30 -0.22
C SER A 74 17.86 -1.63 -0.36
N THR A 75 17.33 -1.68 -1.59
CA THR A 75 15.94 -2.06 -1.83
C THR A 75 15.71 -3.55 -1.60
N LYS A 76 16.66 -4.41 -2.01
CA LYS A 76 16.57 -5.86 -1.78
C LYS A 76 16.62 -6.17 -0.29
N ASP A 77 17.53 -5.52 0.45
CA ASP A 77 17.65 -5.69 1.90
C ASP A 77 16.37 -5.26 2.63
N ALA A 78 15.78 -4.13 2.23
CA ALA A 78 14.51 -3.67 2.77
C ALA A 78 13.35 -4.65 2.51
N LYS A 79 13.30 -5.24 1.31
CA LYS A 79 12.32 -6.28 0.98
C LYS A 79 12.53 -7.53 1.83
N ALA A 80 13.76 -8.04 1.92
CA ALA A 80 14.08 -9.21 2.73
C ALA A 80 13.72 -9.00 4.22
N ALA A 81 14.05 -7.83 4.78
CA ALA A 81 13.69 -7.48 6.16
C ALA A 81 12.16 -7.44 6.36
N THR A 82 11.43 -6.86 5.40
CA THR A 82 9.96 -6.82 5.42
C THR A 82 9.37 -8.23 5.32
N THR A 83 9.91 -9.09 4.46
CA THR A 83 9.48 -10.48 4.33
C THR A 83 9.65 -11.24 5.63
N LYS A 84 10.81 -11.13 6.30
CA LYS A 84 11.06 -11.75 7.62
C LYS A 84 10.04 -11.29 8.67
N PHE A 85 9.77 -10.00 8.71
CA PHE A 85 8.77 -9.43 9.62
C PHE A 85 7.35 -9.95 9.33
N ASN A 86 6.97 -10.01 8.06
CA ASN A 86 5.67 -10.53 7.64
C ASN A 86 5.52 -12.02 7.96
N LEU A 87 6.55 -12.83 7.70
CA LEU A 87 6.59 -14.25 8.05
C LEU A 87 6.46 -14.46 9.55
N HIS A 88 7.18 -13.68 10.36
CA HIS A 88 7.05 -13.74 11.81
C HIS A 88 5.63 -13.40 12.27
N THR A 89 5.03 -12.36 11.68
CA THR A 89 3.65 -11.98 11.97
C THR A 89 2.67 -13.10 11.61
N LEU A 90 2.79 -13.68 10.41
CA LEU A 90 1.94 -14.79 9.95
C LEU A 90 2.06 -16.02 10.87
N ARG A 91 3.30 -16.46 11.16
CA ARG A 91 3.58 -17.58 12.05
C ARG A 91 2.97 -17.35 13.45
N SER A 92 3.09 -16.15 14.00
CA SER A 92 2.47 -15.79 15.29
C SER A 92 0.94 -15.82 15.26
N GLN A 93 0.31 -15.34 14.18
CA GLN A 93 -1.16 -15.38 14.07
C GLN A 93 -1.70 -16.79 13.87
N ILE A 94 -0.97 -17.64 13.15
CA ILE A 94 -1.31 -19.07 12.99
C ILE A 94 -1.23 -19.79 14.33
N GLU A 95 -0.20 -19.52 15.14
CA GLU A 95 -0.06 -20.09 16.48
C GLU A 95 -1.18 -19.62 17.42
N LEU A 96 -1.57 -18.35 17.34
CA LEU A 96 -2.69 -17.81 18.11
C LEU A 96 -4.03 -18.45 17.68
N TYR A 97 -4.25 -18.62 16.37
CA TYR A 97 -5.40 -19.35 15.85
C TYR A 97 -5.47 -20.78 16.38
N LYS A 98 -4.33 -21.49 16.32
CA LYS A 98 -4.18 -22.86 16.79
C LYS A 98 -4.54 -23.00 18.27
N THR A 99 -4.17 -22.03 19.08
CA THR A 99 -4.48 -22.00 20.52
C THR A 99 -5.98 -21.87 20.79
N HIS A 100 -6.73 -21.15 19.95
CA HIS A 100 -8.18 -20.98 20.12
C HIS A 100 -9.02 -22.14 19.57
N HIS A 101 -8.45 -22.99 18.70
CA HIS A 101 -9.16 -24.06 17.99
C HIS A 101 -8.62 -25.45 18.34
N ASP A 102 -8.26 -25.66 19.61
CA ASP A 102 -7.83 -26.96 20.15
C ASP A 102 -6.70 -27.65 19.32
N GLY A 103 -5.79 -26.85 18.76
CA GLY A 103 -4.68 -27.37 17.96
C GLY A 103 -4.93 -27.45 16.45
N ALA A 104 -6.13 -27.13 15.98
CA ALA A 104 -6.44 -27.08 14.55
C ALA A 104 -5.70 -25.96 13.82
N LEU A 105 -5.28 -26.22 12.59
CA LEU A 105 -4.60 -25.26 11.73
C LEU A 105 -5.60 -24.54 10.81
N PRO A 106 -5.28 -23.31 10.35
CA PRO A 106 -6.06 -22.63 9.31
C PRO A 106 -6.08 -23.41 7.99
N SER A 107 -7.10 -23.16 7.16
CA SER A 107 -7.21 -23.76 5.83
C SER A 107 -6.23 -23.13 4.82
N ALA A 108 -6.14 -23.71 3.63
CA ALA A 108 -5.27 -23.32 2.51
C ALA A 108 -5.37 -21.85 2.14
N THR A 109 -6.53 -21.26 2.39
CA THR A 109 -6.82 -19.88 2.02
C THR A 109 -6.45 -18.88 3.13
N LEU A 110 -6.12 -19.37 4.33
CA LEU A 110 -5.87 -18.58 5.54
C LEU A 110 -6.99 -17.57 5.85
N VAL A 111 -8.20 -17.82 5.36
CA VAL A 111 -9.33 -16.90 5.52
C VAL A 111 -9.68 -16.71 6.99
N GLU A 112 -9.45 -17.73 7.80
CA GLU A 112 -9.67 -17.76 9.25
C GLU A 112 -8.78 -16.77 10.01
N LEU A 113 -7.65 -16.34 9.43
CA LEU A 113 -6.81 -15.31 10.02
C LEU A 113 -7.42 -13.91 9.84
N THR A 114 -8.16 -13.68 8.75
CA THR A 114 -8.72 -12.35 8.40
C THR A 114 -10.19 -12.17 8.76
N GLN A 115 -10.88 -13.26 9.12
CA GLN A 115 -12.28 -13.26 9.51
C GLN A 115 -12.48 -13.79 10.93
N SER A 116 -13.65 -13.51 11.50
CA SER A 116 -14.03 -14.12 12.77
C SER A 116 -14.42 -15.60 12.57
N THR A 117 -14.13 -16.42 13.57
CA THR A 117 -14.33 -17.87 13.52
C THR A 117 -15.09 -18.36 14.76
N ASN A 118 -15.79 -19.49 14.60
CA ASN A 118 -16.39 -20.23 15.70
C ASN A 118 -15.43 -21.31 16.21
N ALA A 119 -15.77 -22.03 17.29
CA ALA A 119 -14.90 -23.07 17.86
C ALA A 119 -14.55 -24.22 16.87
N ALA A 120 -15.33 -24.41 15.81
CA ALA A 120 -15.05 -25.41 14.77
C ALA A 120 -14.17 -24.86 13.62
N GLY A 121 -13.64 -23.63 13.73
CA GLY A 121 -12.81 -23.01 12.70
C GLY A 121 -13.60 -22.49 11.50
N THR A 122 -14.94 -22.47 11.55
CA THR A 122 -15.75 -21.95 10.45
C THR A 122 -15.75 -20.42 10.49
N ALA A 123 -15.39 -19.78 9.37
CA ALA A 123 -15.43 -18.32 9.24
C ALA A 123 -16.87 -17.79 9.14
N GLY A 124 -17.12 -16.63 9.75
CA GLY A 124 -18.41 -15.96 9.71
C GLY A 124 -18.46 -14.68 10.53
N THR A 125 -19.67 -14.19 10.81
CA THR A 125 -19.88 -12.90 11.49
C THR A 125 -20.95 -12.99 12.57
N GLY A 126 -20.78 -12.20 13.64
CA GLY A 126 -21.75 -12.06 14.72
C GLY A 126 -21.41 -12.89 15.97
N ALA A 127 -22.33 -12.96 16.92
CA ALA A 127 -22.08 -13.54 18.25
C ALA A 127 -21.72 -15.04 18.24
N ALA A 128 -22.02 -15.76 17.16
CA ALA A 128 -21.67 -17.18 16.99
C ALA A 128 -20.19 -17.39 16.61
N PHE A 129 -19.45 -16.33 16.30
CA PHE A 129 -18.05 -16.37 15.84
C PHE A 129 -17.18 -15.51 16.78
N PRO A 130 -16.92 -15.95 18.02
CA PRO A 130 -16.26 -15.15 19.04
C PRO A 130 -14.74 -15.00 18.86
N TYR A 131 -14.11 -15.82 18.01
CA TYR A 131 -12.66 -15.81 17.82
C TYR A 131 -12.25 -14.96 16.61
N GLY A 132 -11.06 -14.38 16.66
CA GLY A 132 -10.51 -13.55 15.57
C GLY A 132 -11.30 -12.24 15.33
N PRO A 133 -11.04 -11.54 14.21
CA PRO A 133 -9.97 -11.82 13.25
C PRO A 133 -8.58 -11.61 13.89
N TYR A 134 -7.62 -12.43 13.50
CA TYR A 134 -6.25 -12.42 14.03
C TYR A 134 -5.39 -11.35 13.35
N MET A 135 -5.73 -11.03 12.10
CA MET A 135 -5.13 -9.95 11.34
C MET A 135 -6.18 -9.25 10.48
N ARG A 136 -5.91 -8.00 10.11
CA ARG A 136 -6.85 -7.20 9.33
C ARG A 136 -6.83 -7.54 7.83
N GLU A 137 -5.66 -7.84 7.31
CA GLU A 137 -5.42 -8.30 5.95
C GLU A 137 -4.14 -9.13 5.92
N LEU A 138 -4.03 -10.03 4.94
CA LEU A 138 -2.79 -10.76 4.70
C LEU A 138 -1.75 -9.77 4.13
N PRO A 139 -0.53 -9.72 4.68
CA PRO A 139 0.53 -8.87 4.13
C PRO A 139 0.86 -9.34 2.71
N ALA A 140 1.12 -8.40 1.81
CA ALA A 140 1.60 -8.73 0.48
C ALA A 140 3.08 -9.14 0.52
N ASN A 141 3.45 -10.09 -0.34
CA ASN A 141 4.85 -10.43 -0.58
C ASN A 141 5.58 -9.21 -1.19
N PRO A 142 6.66 -8.68 -0.58
CA PRO A 142 7.40 -7.51 -1.07
C PRO A 142 8.07 -7.69 -2.45
N PHE A 143 8.24 -8.94 -2.91
CA PHE A 143 8.85 -9.25 -4.20
C PHE A 143 7.82 -9.24 -5.34
N THR A 144 6.66 -9.85 -5.13
CA THR A 144 5.60 -10.03 -6.16
C THR A 144 4.40 -9.10 -5.99
N ASN A 145 4.29 -8.42 -4.85
CA ASN A 145 3.10 -7.66 -4.40
C ASN A 145 1.81 -8.50 -4.40
N SER A 146 1.92 -9.81 -4.22
CA SER A 146 0.79 -10.74 -4.19
C SER A 146 0.49 -11.21 -2.77
N THR A 147 -0.79 -11.50 -2.50
CA THR A 147 -1.29 -12.12 -1.24
C THR A 147 -1.78 -13.55 -1.47
N THR A 148 -1.64 -14.08 -2.69
CA THR A 148 -2.09 -15.44 -3.02
C THR A 148 -1.34 -16.47 -2.19
N ILE A 149 -2.09 -17.43 -1.64
CA ILE A 149 -1.55 -18.56 -0.90
C ILE A 149 -1.45 -19.76 -1.84
N THR A 150 -0.27 -20.36 -1.91
CA THR A 150 -0.01 -21.61 -2.62
C THR A 150 0.21 -22.69 -1.58
N VAL A 151 -0.54 -23.78 -1.68
CA VAL A 151 -0.39 -24.90 -0.74
C VAL A 151 0.82 -25.73 -1.14
N VAL A 152 1.64 -26.09 -0.15
CA VAL A 152 2.80 -26.97 -0.30
C VAL A 152 2.63 -28.22 0.55
N GLU A 153 3.13 -29.34 0.05
CA GLU A 153 3.04 -30.64 0.73
C GLU A 153 4.24 -30.88 1.66
N ASN A 154 5.40 -30.29 1.37
CA ASN A 154 6.64 -30.51 2.11
C ASN A 154 6.92 -29.40 3.14
N ASP A 155 7.68 -29.76 4.19
CA ASP A 155 8.20 -28.84 5.20
C ASP A 155 9.70 -29.14 5.44
N PRO A 156 10.63 -28.19 5.18
CA PRO A 156 10.36 -26.86 4.64
C PRO A 156 9.93 -26.91 3.17
N ALA A 157 9.29 -25.83 2.71
CA ALA A 157 9.03 -25.64 1.29
C ALA A 157 10.34 -25.69 0.47
N GLU A 158 10.30 -26.30 -0.70
CA GLU A 158 11.47 -26.44 -1.58
C GLU A 158 11.45 -25.40 -2.70
N ALA A 159 12.60 -25.16 -3.32
CA ALA A 159 12.68 -24.24 -4.47
C ALA A 159 11.78 -24.66 -5.65
N GLY A 160 11.39 -25.94 -5.73
CA GLY A 160 10.44 -26.44 -6.73
C GLY A 160 8.98 -26.03 -6.49
N ASP A 161 8.63 -25.64 -5.27
CA ASP A 161 7.28 -25.19 -4.90
C ASP A 161 7.04 -23.70 -5.23
N VAL A 162 8.12 -22.96 -5.53
CA VAL A 162 8.09 -21.54 -5.84
C VAL A 162 7.51 -21.31 -7.23
N THR A 163 6.53 -20.41 -7.33
CA THR A 163 5.90 -20.02 -8.60
C THR A 163 6.44 -18.71 -9.16
N GLU A 164 7.19 -17.96 -8.35
CA GLU A 164 7.73 -16.61 -8.66
C GLU A 164 6.67 -15.53 -8.96
N GLY A 165 5.38 -15.85 -8.75
CA GLY A 165 4.25 -14.94 -8.96
C GLY A 165 3.22 -14.93 -7.82
N GLY A 166 3.30 -15.87 -6.89
CA GLY A 166 2.41 -15.96 -5.73
C GLY A 166 2.86 -15.08 -4.55
N GLY A 167 2.10 -15.15 -3.47
CA GLY A 167 2.38 -14.41 -2.24
C GLY A 167 3.17 -15.28 -1.26
N TRP A 168 2.50 -16.27 -0.70
CA TRP A 168 3.01 -17.11 0.38
C TRP A 168 2.82 -18.59 0.05
N LEU A 169 3.77 -19.40 0.48
CA LEU A 169 3.69 -20.85 0.48
C LEU A 169 3.20 -21.29 1.87
N TYR A 170 2.22 -22.18 1.93
CA TYR A 170 1.62 -22.63 3.19
C TYR A 170 1.43 -24.14 3.21
N ASN A 171 1.83 -24.79 4.31
CA ASN A 171 1.56 -26.20 4.54
C ASN A 171 0.39 -26.33 5.54
N GLU A 172 -0.74 -26.87 5.08
CA GLU A 172 -1.95 -27.03 5.90
C GLU A 172 -1.79 -28.11 6.99
N GLU A 173 -0.86 -29.05 6.82
CA GLU A 173 -0.65 -30.15 7.76
C GLU A 173 0.27 -29.75 8.92
N THR A 174 1.31 -28.98 8.64
CA THR A 174 2.29 -28.53 9.65
C THR A 174 2.02 -27.12 10.19
N GLY A 175 1.35 -26.28 9.40
CA GLY A 175 1.16 -24.86 9.68
C GLY A 175 2.37 -23.99 9.28
N GLY A 176 3.34 -24.58 8.58
CA GLY A 176 4.52 -23.87 8.10
C GLY A 176 4.18 -22.85 7.01
N VAL A 177 4.84 -21.70 7.04
CA VAL A 177 4.68 -20.61 6.06
C VAL A 177 6.04 -20.15 5.57
N TRP A 178 6.15 -19.98 4.25
CA TRP A 178 7.33 -19.45 3.55
C TRP A 178 6.91 -18.42 2.52
N VAL A 179 7.88 -17.65 2.04
CA VAL A 179 7.66 -16.70 0.95
C VAL A 179 7.75 -17.42 -0.40
N ASP A 180 6.88 -17.05 -1.34
CA ASP A 180 6.98 -17.52 -2.72
C ASP A 180 8.11 -16.76 -3.46
N HIS A 181 9.35 -17.15 -3.19
CA HIS A 181 10.54 -16.64 -3.86
C HIS A 181 11.73 -17.61 -3.71
N ALA A 182 12.38 -17.95 -4.81
CA ALA A 182 13.41 -19.01 -4.87
C ALA A 182 14.56 -18.80 -3.88
N ASP A 183 15.09 -17.57 -3.81
CA ASP A 183 16.22 -17.24 -2.92
C ASP A 183 15.87 -17.18 -1.42
N TYR A 184 14.58 -17.11 -1.06
CA TYR A 184 14.13 -16.87 0.33
C TYR A 184 13.22 -17.98 0.88
N VAL A 185 13.05 -19.08 0.15
CA VAL A 185 12.17 -20.19 0.55
C VAL A 185 12.64 -20.89 1.83
N THR A 186 13.93 -20.80 2.16
CA THR A 186 14.52 -21.48 3.32
C THR A 186 14.58 -20.62 4.60
N GLU A 187 14.06 -19.39 4.60
CA GLU A 187 14.06 -18.48 5.77
C GLU A 187 12.77 -18.54 6.62
#